data_AF-A0A815E3P6-F1
#
_entry.id   AF-A0A815E3P6-F1
#
_cell.length_a   1.000
_cell.length_b   1.000
_cell.length_c   1.000
_cell.angle_alpha   90.00
_cell.angle_beta   90.00
_cell.angle_gamma   90.00
#
_symmetry.space_group_name_H-M   'P 1'
#
loop_
_entity.id
_entity.type
_entity.pdbx_description
1 polymer ?
#
loop_
_entity_poly.entity_id
_entity_poly.type
_entity_poly.pdbx_seq_one_letter_code
_entity_poly.pdbx_strand_id
1 'polypeptide(L)'
;MIYGPDAAKCPIKKTVINAGKEPLIEFCDEMKVFFHFLTTTEDGTVIDDSRKYKKPMEITLGHKFKLECWETCLKTMRLGEIAKFSVDKDLVSVYPAVAKQIRDYYRNQMSDHKHDDDHHEHHHCCGFMALEQGLGHEDLDKIMRQPQSLDFTFELIKVLRPGEFEKDTYLLNDEEKKRQIPELKLAGNNLYNAGQFAEAASKYGQALQFFEDLMLKEKPNDDDWRELDTQRRPLLLNFVQCQLKLGNFYSAIEHATTILDSDPSNVKARYRRATAHVGVWNVEEAKKDYNYLLANIKDDNNLRALVQNELQQLHQAEQDKYKEEKSRLSGKLFT
;
A
#
# COMPACT_ATOMS: atom_id res chain seq x y z
N MET A 1 21.90 -2.59 -31.65
CA MET A 1 22.97 -1.60 -31.88
C MET A 1 22.70 -0.44 -30.93
N ILE A 2 23.65 -0.09 -30.06
CA ILE A 2 23.58 1.18 -29.31
C ILE A 2 24.44 2.19 -30.08
N TYR A 3 23.87 3.36 -30.30
CA TYR A 3 24.18 4.36 -31.32
C TYR A 3 25.50 5.14 -31.10
N GLY A 4 26.09 5.61 -32.22
CA GLY A 4 27.04 6.72 -32.30
C GLY A 4 28.30 6.39 -33.12
N PRO A 5 28.73 7.23 -34.09
CA PRO A 5 29.87 6.97 -34.97
C PRO A 5 31.25 7.09 -34.27
N ASP A 6 31.26 7.26 -32.94
CA ASP A 6 32.47 7.51 -32.16
C ASP A 6 32.49 6.61 -30.92
N ALA A 7 32.91 5.35 -31.11
CA ALA A 7 33.00 4.34 -30.05
C ALA A 7 33.90 4.76 -28.87
N ALA A 8 34.70 5.82 -29.03
CA ALA A 8 35.56 6.39 -27.99
C ALA A 8 34.81 7.16 -26.88
N LYS A 9 33.53 7.55 -27.10
CA LYS A 9 32.74 8.38 -26.16
C LYS A 9 31.49 7.69 -25.60
N CYS A 10 31.45 6.35 -25.58
CA CYS A 10 30.31 5.65 -24.97
C CYS A 10 30.35 5.80 -23.43
N PRO A 11 29.32 6.40 -22.80
CA PRO A 11 29.30 6.64 -21.35
C PRO A 11 29.03 5.36 -20.53
N ILE A 12 28.66 4.26 -21.19
CA ILE A 12 28.46 2.94 -20.57
C ILE A 12 29.23 1.89 -21.39
N LYS A 13 30.21 1.23 -20.78
CA LYS A 13 30.99 0.16 -21.41
C LYS A 13 30.66 -1.18 -20.78
N LYS A 14 30.10 -2.11 -21.57
CA LYS A 14 29.73 -3.45 -21.13
C LYS A 14 30.85 -4.45 -21.39
N THR A 15 31.18 -5.26 -20.38
CA THR A 15 32.05 -6.44 -20.46
C THR A 15 31.28 -7.65 -19.95
N VAL A 16 31.02 -8.62 -20.82
CA VAL A 16 30.34 -9.87 -20.45
C VAL A 16 31.33 -10.80 -19.75
N ILE A 17 31.01 -11.22 -18.52
CA ILE A 17 31.79 -12.17 -17.72
C ILE A 17 31.25 -13.59 -17.94
N ASN A 18 29.93 -13.75 -17.97
CA ASN A 18 29.23 -14.97 -18.33
C ASN A 18 28.06 -14.59 -19.23
N ALA A 19 27.97 -15.15 -20.43
CA ALA A 19 26.98 -14.77 -21.43
C ALA A 19 25.54 -15.22 -21.11
N GLY A 20 25.34 -16.05 -20.08
CA GLY A 20 24.05 -16.71 -19.86
C GLY A 20 23.78 -17.79 -20.91
N LYS A 21 22.75 -18.61 -20.69
CA LYS A 21 22.38 -19.72 -21.61
C LYS A 21 21.13 -19.44 -22.43
N GLU A 22 20.34 -18.45 -22.03
CA GLU A 22 19.04 -18.15 -22.61
C GLU A 22 19.15 -17.14 -23.76
N PRO A 23 18.17 -17.11 -24.69
CA PRO A 23 18.08 -16.10 -25.73
C PRO A 23 17.91 -14.68 -25.16
N LEU A 24 18.20 -13.68 -26.00
CA LEU A 24 17.97 -12.27 -25.66
C LEU A 24 16.48 -12.04 -25.40
N ILE A 25 16.20 -11.40 -24.27
CA ILE A 25 14.85 -11.01 -23.88
C ILE A 25 14.50 -9.70 -24.61
N GLU A 26 13.34 -9.68 -25.26
CA GLU A 26 12.74 -8.43 -25.71
C GLU A 26 12.12 -7.73 -24.50
N PHE A 27 12.88 -6.80 -23.93
CA PHE A 27 12.43 -6.01 -22.79
C PHE A 27 11.43 -4.94 -23.24
N CYS A 28 10.31 -4.85 -22.54
CA CYS A 28 9.38 -3.73 -22.63
C CYS A 28 9.26 -3.04 -21.26
N ASP A 29 8.62 -1.87 -21.25
CA ASP A 29 8.29 -1.21 -20.00
C ASP A 29 7.31 -2.06 -19.18
N GLU A 30 7.25 -1.81 -17.88
CA GLU A 30 6.48 -2.56 -16.89
C GLU A 30 6.92 -4.02 -16.66
N MET A 31 8.03 -4.49 -17.26
CA MET A 31 8.63 -5.77 -16.84
C MET A 31 9.30 -5.64 -15.47
N LYS A 32 9.17 -6.66 -14.62
CA LYS A 32 9.93 -6.77 -13.37
C LYS A 32 11.22 -7.55 -13.60
N VAL A 33 12.34 -6.99 -13.14
CA VAL A 33 13.67 -7.54 -13.32
C VAL A 33 14.32 -7.79 -11.97
N PHE A 34 14.78 -9.02 -11.75
CA PHE A 34 15.46 -9.47 -10.54
C PHE A 34 16.92 -9.75 -10.84
N PHE A 35 17.83 -9.16 -10.07
CA PHE A 35 19.26 -9.27 -10.32
C PHE A 35 20.08 -9.14 -9.04
N HIS A 36 21.27 -9.74 -9.03
CA HIS A 36 22.30 -9.37 -8.08
C HIS A 36 23.17 -8.27 -8.69
N PHE A 37 23.60 -7.32 -7.88
CA PHE A 37 24.58 -6.31 -8.25
C PHE A 37 25.76 -6.27 -7.25
N LEU A 38 26.91 -5.87 -7.78
CA LEU A 38 28.10 -5.45 -7.05
C LEU A 38 28.53 -4.10 -7.63
N THR A 39 28.63 -3.08 -6.80
CA THR A 39 29.14 -1.76 -7.18
C THR A 39 30.56 -1.57 -6.66
N THR A 40 31.47 -1.19 -7.54
CA THR A 40 32.85 -0.85 -7.19
C THR A 40 33.26 0.49 -7.79
N THR A 41 34.25 1.13 -7.19
CA THR A 41 35.04 2.21 -7.82
C THR A 41 35.99 1.65 -8.88
N GLU A 42 36.61 2.53 -9.67
CA GLU A 42 37.56 2.14 -10.73
C GLU A 42 38.79 1.36 -10.19
N ASP A 43 39.21 1.64 -8.96
CA ASP A 43 40.30 0.94 -8.27
C ASP A 43 39.89 -0.43 -7.68
N GLY A 44 38.62 -0.81 -7.81
CA GLY A 44 38.08 -2.08 -7.32
C GLY A 44 37.57 -2.05 -5.88
N THR A 45 37.56 -0.90 -5.20
CA THR A 45 36.97 -0.79 -3.87
C THR A 45 35.46 -1.08 -3.92
N VAL A 46 34.99 -2.02 -3.11
CA VAL A 46 33.57 -2.40 -3.05
C VAL A 46 32.77 -1.37 -2.27
N ILE A 47 31.71 -0.85 -2.89
CA ILE A 47 30.78 0.09 -2.28
C ILE A 47 29.53 -0.66 -1.78
N ASP A 48 28.89 -1.45 -2.65
CA ASP A 48 27.69 -2.21 -2.29
C ASP A 48 27.70 -3.59 -2.96
N ASP A 49 27.18 -4.60 -2.27
CA ASP A 49 27.04 -5.96 -2.78
C ASP A 49 25.71 -6.56 -2.32
N SER A 50 24.81 -6.76 -3.27
CA SER A 50 23.48 -7.32 -3.01
C SER A 50 23.51 -8.73 -2.40
N ARG A 51 24.58 -9.52 -2.64
CA ARG A 51 24.66 -10.90 -2.12
C ARG A 51 24.79 -10.94 -0.60
N LYS A 52 25.31 -9.87 0.01
CA LYS A 52 25.34 -9.72 1.48
C LYS A 52 23.93 -9.74 2.08
N TYR A 53 22.91 -9.37 1.31
CA TYR A 53 21.52 -9.34 1.77
C TYR A 53 20.73 -10.63 1.51
N LYS A 54 21.34 -11.64 0.88
CA LYS A 54 20.73 -12.95 0.54
C LYS A 54 19.45 -12.87 -0.30
N LYS A 55 19.13 -11.72 -0.89
CA LYS A 55 17.95 -11.49 -1.75
C LYS A 55 18.37 -10.69 -2.99
N PRO A 56 17.89 -11.03 -4.19
CA PRO A 56 18.14 -10.23 -5.38
C PRO A 56 17.41 -8.88 -5.29
N MET A 57 17.99 -7.86 -5.93
CA MET A 57 17.35 -6.58 -6.17
C MET A 57 16.23 -6.74 -7.19
N GLU A 58 15.15 -5.98 -7.03
CA GLU A 58 13.99 -5.94 -7.94
C GLU A 58 13.81 -4.51 -8.47
N ILE A 59 13.65 -4.36 -9.78
CA ILE A 59 13.20 -3.10 -10.40
C ILE A 59 12.07 -3.36 -11.39
N THR A 60 11.18 -2.38 -11.57
CA THR A 60 10.19 -2.38 -12.65
C THR A 60 10.64 -1.42 -13.74
N LEU A 61 10.81 -1.91 -14.97
CA LEU A 61 11.30 -1.11 -16.10
C LEU A 61 10.30 -0.03 -16.51
N GLY A 62 10.79 1.12 -16.96
CA GLY A 62 9.95 2.22 -17.47
C GLY A 62 9.40 3.17 -16.40
N HIS A 63 9.53 2.83 -15.11
CA HIS A 63 9.13 3.70 -14.00
C HIS A 63 10.25 4.66 -13.55
N LYS A 64 11.01 5.22 -14.50
CA LYS A 64 12.12 6.18 -14.32
C LYS A 64 12.76 6.05 -12.93
N PHE A 65 13.45 4.93 -12.71
CA PHE A 65 14.16 4.73 -11.45
C PHE A 65 15.16 5.89 -11.24
N LYS A 66 15.47 6.25 -9.99
CA LYS A 66 16.42 7.34 -9.68
C LYS A 66 17.81 7.16 -10.31
N LEU A 67 18.12 5.98 -10.87
CA LEU A 67 19.35 5.65 -11.56
C LEU A 67 19.05 4.96 -12.90
N GLU A 68 18.71 5.75 -13.93
CA GLU A 68 18.27 5.27 -15.24
C GLU A 68 19.32 4.41 -15.99
N CYS A 69 20.61 4.60 -15.67
CA CYS A 69 21.68 3.83 -16.31
C CYS A 69 21.60 2.33 -15.97
N TRP A 70 21.02 1.95 -14.82
CA TRP A 70 20.80 0.54 -14.46
C TRP A 70 19.80 -0.14 -15.40
N GLU A 71 18.67 0.50 -15.69
CA GLU A 71 17.70 -0.01 -16.66
C GLU A 71 18.34 -0.19 -18.05
N THR A 72 19.15 0.79 -18.46
CA THR A 72 19.90 0.74 -19.73
C THR A 72 20.85 -0.45 -19.76
N CYS A 73 21.57 -0.73 -18.67
CA CYS A 73 22.48 -1.87 -18.57
C CYS A 73 21.71 -3.20 -18.63
N LEU A 74 20.70 -3.35 -17.78
CA LEU A 74 19.93 -4.58 -17.61
C LEU A 74 19.17 -4.98 -18.89
N LYS A 75 18.63 -4.01 -19.65
CA LYS A 75 17.96 -4.23 -20.93
C LYS A 75 18.88 -4.86 -22.01
N THR A 76 20.20 -4.88 -21.80
CA THR A 76 21.16 -5.53 -22.71
C THR A 76 21.51 -6.96 -22.34
N MET A 77 21.06 -7.45 -21.18
CA MET A 77 21.50 -8.73 -20.61
C MET A 77 20.58 -9.89 -20.98
N ARG A 78 21.14 -11.09 -20.99
CA ARG A 78 20.40 -12.37 -21.06
C ARG A 78 20.13 -12.93 -19.68
N LEU A 79 19.12 -13.80 -19.56
CA LEU A 79 18.85 -14.48 -18.30
C LEU A 79 20.06 -15.36 -17.91
N GLY A 80 20.50 -15.23 -16.66
CA GLY A 80 21.72 -15.85 -16.14
C GLY A 80 23.04 -15.21 -16.61
N GLU A 81 22.98 -14.10 -17.36
CA GLU A 81 24.17 -13.36 -17.75
C GLU A 81 24.81 -12.67 -16.52
N ILE A 82 26.14 -12.68 -16.47
CA ILE A 82 26.93 -11.86 -15.56
C ILE A 82 27.72 -10.87 -16.42
N ALA A 83 27.52 -9.57 -16.21
CA ALA A 83 28.22 -8.55 -16.96
C ALA A 83 28.63 -7.38 -16.08
N LYS A 84 29.82 -6.83 -16.34
CA LYS A 84 30.35 -5.62 -15.74
C LYS A 84 30.07 -4.43 -16.66
N PHE A 85 29.59 -3.33 -16.11
CA PHE A 85 29.29 -2.09 -16.79
C PHE A 85 30.10 -0.97 -16.14
N SER A 86 31.05 -0.40 -16.88
CA SER A 86 31.77 0.81 -16.47
C SER A 86 30.97 2.02 -16.93
N VAL A 87 30.48 2.82 -15.97
CA VAL A 87 29.56 3.92 -16.22
C VAL A 87 30.20 5.23 -15.81
N ASP A 88 30.18 6.19 -16.72
CA ASP A 88 30.72 7.54 -16.52
C ASP A 88 30.03 8.26 -15.34
N LYS A 89 30.83 9.04 -14.60
CA LYS A 89 30.43 9.79 -13.40
C LYS A 89 29.15 10.62 -13.59
N ASP A 90 28.90 11.15 -14.79
CA ASP A 90 27.75 12.02 -15.06
C ASP A 90 26.42 11.25 -14.94
N LEU A 91 26.43 9.94 -15.27
CA LEU A 91 25.25 9.07 -15.18
C LEU A 91 25.06 8.41 -13.80
N VAL A 92 26.04 8.55 -12.90
CA VAL A 92 26.04 7.92 -11.56
C VAL A 92 26.15 8.94 -10.42
N SER A 93 26.06 10.24 -10.72
CA SER A 93 26.06 11.31 -9.72
C SER A 93 25.00 11.14 -8.62
N VAL A 94 23.87 10.51 -8.97
CA VAL A 94 22.75 10.18 -8.06
C VAL A 94 22.93 8.86 -7.30
N TYR A 95 23.95 8.07 -7.63
CA TYR A 95 24.20 6.76 -7.02
C TYR A 95 24.30 6.82 -5.48
N PRO A 96 25.01 7.78 -4.84
CA PRO A 96 25.10 7.84 -3.38
C PRO A 96 23.71 7.88 -2.70
N ALA A 97 22.79 8.68 -3.22
CA ALA A 97 21.44 8.78 -2.67
C ALA A 97 20.62 7.48 -2.87
N VAL A 98 20.84 6.79 -3.99
CA VAL A 98 20.24 5.48 -4.29
C VAL A 98 20.82 4.39 -3.38
N ALA A 99 22.14 4.34 -3.22
CA ALA A 99 22.84 3.40 -2.34
C ALA A 99 22.35 3.53 -0.89
N LYS A 100 22.19 4.76 -0.37
CA LYS A 100 21.58 4.98 0.96
C LYS A 100 20.19 4.34 1.07
N GLN A 101 19.31 4.59 0.09
CA GLN A 101 17.96 4.01 0.06
C GLN A 101 17.99 2.48 0.03
N ILE A 102 18.91 1.89 -0.74
CA ILE A 102 19.12 0.44 -0.79
C ILE A 102 19.54 -0.10 0.58
N ARG A 103 20.53 0.53 1.22
CA ARG A 103 21.03 0.14 2.55
C ARG A 103 19.93 0.21 3.61
N ASP A 104 19.14 1.29 3.62
CA ASP A 104 18.04 1.49 4.55
C ASP A 104 16.93 0.45 4.34
N TYR A 105 16.55 0.15 3.07
CA TYR A 105 15.58 -0.90 2.74
C TYR A 105 15.98 -2.27 3.30
N TYR A 106 17.22 -2.70 3.07
CA TYR A 106 17.68 -4.00 3.54
C TYR A 106 17.87 -4.06 5.06
N ARG A 107 18.25 -2.95 5.71
CA ARG A 107 18.31 -2.88 7.18
C ARG A 107 16.94 -3.16 7.79
N ASN A 108 15.90 -2.54 7.25
CA ASN A 108 14.52 -2.71 7.73
C ASN A 108 13.95 -4.12 7.45
N GLN A 109 14.43 -4.81 6.42
CA GLN A 109 14.03 -6.20 6.14
C GLN A 109 14.75 -7.23 7.03
N MET A 110 15.92 -6.90 7.58
CA MET A 110 16.70 -7.81 8.43
C MET A 110 16.38 -7.69 9.92
N SER A 111 15.67 -6.65 10.35
CA SER A 111 15.20 -6.49 11.72
C SER A 111 13.97 -7.36 11.99
N ASP A 112 14.15 -8.68 12.03
CA ASP A 112 13.21 -9.57 12.68
C ASP A 112 13.32 -9.37 14.20
N HIS A 113 12.23 -8.94 14.82
CA HIS A 113 11.98 -8.97 16.27
C HIS A 113 13.06 -8.36 17.18
N LYS A 114 13.00 -7.05 17.40
CA LYS A 114 13.14 -6.42 18.73
C LYS A 114 12.56 -5.01 18.69
N HIS A 115 11.40 -4.84 19.31
CA HIS A 115 11.04 -3.54 19.89
C HIS A 115 12.03 -3.30 21.03
N ASP A 116 13.15 -2.66 20.72
CA ASP A 116 13.82 -1.85 21.73
C ASP A 116 13.42 -0.41 21.43
N ASP A 117 12.67 0.17 22.37
CA ASP A 117 12.41 1.60 22.47
C ASP A 117 13.75 2.33 22.56
N ASP A 118 14.31 2.71 21.42
CA ASP A 118 15.32 3.76 21.39
C ASP A 118 14.85 4.82 20.40
N HIS A 119 14.47 5.96 20.97
CA HIS A 119 14.03 7.16 20.28
C HIS A 119 15.21 7.74 19.48
N HIS A 120 15.53 7.14 18.34
CA HIS A 120 16.29 7.83 17.30
C HIS A 120 15.30 8.46 16.33
N GLU A 121 15.11 9.77 16.49
CA GLU A 121 14.38 10.66 15.60
C GLU A 121 14.60 10.27 14.13
N HIS A 122 13.54 9.78 13.51
CA HIS A 122 13.48 9.62 12.06
C HIS A 122 13.44 11.02 11.44
N HIS A 123 14.61 11.64 11.28
CA HIS A 123 14.74 12.84 10.47
C HIS A 123 14.51 12.44 9.01
N HIS A 124 13.26 12.61 8.56
CA HIS A 124 12.92 12.74 7.15
C HIS A 124 13.65 13.97 6.61
N CYS A 125 14.91 13.79 6.20
CA CYS A 125 15.70 14.84 5.65
C CYS A 125 15.33 15.02 4.17
N CYS A 126 14.42 15.95 3.89
CA CYS A 126 14.19 16.50 2.56
C CYS A 126 15.55 16.90 1.95
N GLY A 127 15.72 16.65 0.65
CA GLY A 127 17.01 16.62 -0.06
C GLY A 127 17.87 17.89 -0.09
N PHE A 128 17.56 18.91 0.71
CA PHE A 128 18.29 20.17 0.80
C PHE A 128 19.40 20.18 1.87
N MET A 129 19.33 19.36 2.94
CA MET A 129 20.39 19.34 3.99
C MET A 129 21.50 18.29 3.76
N ALA A 130 21.37 17.42 2.74
CA ALA A 130 22.40 16.42 2.42
C ALA A 130 23.73 17.04 1.94
N LEU A 131 23.72 18.30 1.49
CA LEU A 131 24.91 19.01 1.04
C LEU A 131 25.84 19.44 2.18
N GLU A 132 25.32 19.69 3.39
CA GLU A 132 26.15 20.14 4.52
C GLU A 132 26.55 19.01 5.48
N GLN A 133 25.70 17.99 5.68
CA GLN A 133 25.96 16.92 6.66
C GLN A 133 26.34 15.57 6.05
N GLY A 134 26.23 15.40 4.72
CA GLY A 134 26.43 14.10 4.06
C GLY A 134 25.26 13.13 4.27
N LEU A 135 25.40 11.90 3.76
CA LEU A 135 24.42 10.82 3.82
C LEU A 135 24.57 9.92 5.05
N GLY A 136 25.55 10.21 5.92
CA GLY A 136 25.88 9.38 7.09
C GLY A 136 26.69 8.13 6.76
N HIS A 137 27.28 8.08 5.57
CA HIS A 137 28.06 6.95 5.08
C HIS A 137 29.35 7.49 4.43
N GLU A 138 30.49 7.30 5.09
CA GLU A 138 31.77 7.93 4.70
C GLU A 138 32.17 7.60 3.26
N ASP A 139 31.90 6.37 2.81
CA ASP A 139 32.15 5.93 1.44
C ASP A 139 31.26 6.65 0.41
N LEU A 140 29.97 6.79 0.69
CA LEU A 140 29.04 7.54 -0.16
C LEU A 140 29.33 9.05 -0.16
N ASP A 141 29.69 9.60 1.00
CA ASP A 141 30.05 11.01 1.15
C ASP A 141 31.33 11.35 0.37
N LYS A 142 32.30 10.44 0.33
CA LYS A 142 33.49 10.56 -0.52
C LYS A 142 33.12 10.65 -2.00
N ILE A 143 32.21 9.78 -2.47
CA ILE A 143 31.75 9.80 -3.87
C ILE A 143 30.99 11.09 -4.18
N MET A 144 30.19 11.62 -3.25
CA MET A 144 29.52 12.91 -3.44
C MET A 144 30.50 14.08 -3.53
N ARG A 145 31.54 14.10 -2.69
CA ARG A 145 32.58 15.14 -2.71
C ARG A 145 33.49 15.03 -3.93
N GLN A 146 33.74 13.81 -4.40
CA GLN A 146 34.60 13.51 -5.54
C GLN A 146 33.88 12.59 -6.53
N PRO A 147 33.02 13.16 -7.41
CA PRO A 147 32.30 12.40 -8.42
C PRO A 147 33.28 11.62 -9.31
N GLN A 148 33.05 10.32 -9.43
CA GLN A 148 33.87 9.38 -10.18
C GLN A 148 33.00 8.37 -10.92
N SER A 149 33.56 7.75 -11.96
CA SER A 149 32.89 6.65 -12.65
C SER A 149 32.73 5.46 -11.70
N LEU A 150 31.68 4.68 -11.90
CA LEU A 150 31.43 3.48 -11.12
C LEU A 150 31.30 2.26 -12.02
N ASP A 151 31.71 1.13 -11.47
CA ASP A 151 31.59 -0.17 -12.08
C ASP A 151 30.44 -0.95 -11.44
N PHE A 152 29.46 -1.35 -12.24
CA PHE A 152 28.36 -2.21 -11.81
C PHE A 152 28.50 -3.61 -12.42
N THR A 153 28.65 -4.62 -11.57
CA THR A 153 28.58 -6.02 -12.01
C THR A 153 27.21 -6.58 -11.68
N PHE A 154 26.43 -6.90 -12.71
CA PHE A 154 25.10 -7.49 -12.57
C PHE A 154 25.11 -8.98 -12.87
N GLU A 155 24.29 -9.74 -12.17
CA GLU A 155 23.85 -11.09 -12.52
C GLU A 155 22.33 -11.06 -12.68
N LEU A 156 21.83 -11.28 -13.91
CA LEU A 156 20.40 -11.26 -14.19
C LEU A 156 19.76 -12.59 -13.79
N ILE A 157 18.89 -12.58 -12.78
CA ILE A 157 18.34 -13.80 -12.15
C ILE A 157 16.99 -14.19 -12.73
N LYS A 158 16.07 -13.22 -12.87
CA LYS A 158 14.68 -13.46 -13.28
C LYS A 158 14.11 -12.23 -13.96
N VAL A 159 13.26 -12.45 -14.96
CA VAL A 159 12.45 -11.40 -15.59
C VAL A 159 11.01 -11.89 -15.59
N LEU A 160 10.08 -11.01 -15.20
CA LEU A 160 8.65 -11.24 -15.21
C LEU A 160 7.98 -10.24 -16.14
N ARG A 161 7.10 -10.73 -17.02
CA ARG A 161 6.31 -9.91 -17.93
C ARG A 161 5.10 -9.29 -17.22
N PRO A 162 4.55 -8.17 -17.73
CA PRO A 162 3.28 -7.65 -17.23
C PRO A 162 2.21 -8.76 -17.22
N GLY A 163 1.57 -8.98 -16.08
CA GLY A 163 0.58 -10.05 -15.87
C GLY A 163 1.14 -11.34 -15.26
N GLU A 164 2.46 -11.55 -15.24
CA GLU A 164 3.09 -12.65 -14.48
C GLU A 164 3.35 -12.28 -13.01
N PHE A 165 3.03 -11.04 -12.63
CA PHE A 165 3.15 -10.52 -11.28
C PHE A 165 2.00 -9.54 -10.99
N GLU A 166 1.59 -9.45 -9.72
CA GLU A 166 0.71 -8.38 -9.27
C GLU A 166 1.52 -7.08 -9.20
N LYS A 167 1.14 -6.09 -10.01
CA LYS A 167 1.68 -4.73 -9.89
C LYS A 167 1.32 -4.20 -8.51
N ASP A 168 2.27 -3.54 -7.87
CA ASP A 168 1.97 -2.83 -6.63
C ASP A 168 0.87 -1.80 -6.87
N THR A 169 -0.05 -1.64 -5.91
CA THR A 169 -1.24 -0.78 -5.99
C THR A 169 -0.93 0.64 -6.51
N TYR A 170 0.24 1.18 -6.18
CA TYR A 170 0.69 2.53 -6.57
C TYR A 170 1.20 2.65 -8.02
N LEU A 171 1.50 1.52 -8.68
CA LEU A 171 1.95 1.49 -10.08
C LEU A 171 0.78 1.35 -11.07
N LEU A 172 -0.43 1.11 -10.58
CA LEU A 172 -1.61 0.93 -11.42
C LEU A 172 -2.09 2.28 -11.98
N ASN A 173 -2.37 2.31 -13.29
CA ASN A 173 -3.05 3.46 -13.91
C ASN A 173 -4.56 3.43 -13.63
N ASP A 174 -5.27 4.49 -14.01
CA ASP A 174 -6.69 4.66 -13.67
C ASP A 174 -7.59 3.58 -14.29
N GLU A 175 -7.32 3.19 -15.53
CA GLU A 175 -8.09 2.15 -16.22
C GLU A 175 -7.82 0.76 -15.63
N GLU A 176 -6.58 0.48 -15.22
CA GLU A 176 -6.25 -0.74 -14.50
C GLU A 176 -6.94 -0.82 -13.14
N LYS A 177 -6.96 0.29 -12.38
CA LYS A 177 -7.69 0.39 -11.11
C LYS A 177 -9.18 0.11 -11.32
N LYS A 178 -9.81 0.78 -12.28
CA LYS A 178 -11.23 0.57 -12.63
C LYS A 178 -11.53 -0.89 -13.00
N ARG A 179 -10.63 -1.55 -13.75
CA ARG A 179 -10.78 -2.97 -14.12
C ARG A 179 -10.70 -3.92 -12.93
N GLN A 180 -9.87 -3.62 -11.92
CA GLN A 180 -9.71 -4.47 -10.75
C GLN A 180 -10.84 -4.33 -9.72
N ILE A 181 -11.52 -3.18 -9.66
CA ILE A 181 -12.60 -2.93 -8.69
C ILE A 181 -13.68 -4.04 -8.70
N PRO A 182 -14.24 -4.46 -9.86
CA PRO A 182 -15.21 -5.56 -9.91
C PRO A 182 -14.64 -6.91 -9.43
N GLU A 183 -13.38 -7.21 -9.75
CA GLU A 183 -12.72 -8.45 -9.35
C GLU A 183 -12.51 -8.52 -7.83
N LEU A 184 -12.04 -7.42 -7.24
CA LEU A 184 -11.89 -7.28 -5.79
C LEU A 184 -13.22 -7.36 -5.05
N LYS A 185 -14.28 -6.74 -5.62
CA LYS A 185 -15.64 -6.87 -5.09
C LYS A 185 -16.10 -8.32 -5.08
N LEU A 186 -15.90 -9.04 -6.18
CA LEU A 186 -16.29 -10.45 -6.29
C LEU A 186 -15.49 -11.33 -5.31
N ALA A 187 -14.18 -11.14 -5.24
CA ALA A 187 -13.31 -11.85 -4.30
C ALA A 187 -13.74 -11.60 -2.85
N GLY A 188 -14.01 -10.34 -2.49
CA GLY A 188 -14.51 -9.96 -1.17
C GLY A 188 -15.86 -10.59 -0.86
N ASN A 189 -16.78 -10.66 -1.83
CA ASN A 189 -18.09 -11.32 -1.66
C ASN A 189 -17.92 -12.82 -1.39
N ASN A 190 -17.02 -13.49 -2.12
CA ASN A 190 -16.75 -14.91 -1.95
C ASN A 190 -16.16 -15.21 -0.56
N LEU A 191 -15.17 -14.42 -0.13
CA LEU A 191 -14.58 -14.53 1.20
C LEU A 191 -15.59 -14.25 2.31
N TYR A 192 -16.46 -13.26 2.13
CA TYR A 192 -17.51 -12.94 3.08
C TYR A 192 -18.48 -14.12 3.25
N ASN A 193 -18.90 -14.74 2.14
CA ASN A 193 -19.78 -15.92 2.16
C ASN A 193 -19.10 -17.15 2.78
N ALA A 194 -17.77 -17.23 2.72
CA ALA A 194 -16.97 -18.25 3.40
C ALA A 194 -16.75 -17.96 4.90
N GLY A 195 -17.24 -16.84 5.43
CA GLY A 195 -17.04 -16.42 6.82
C GLY A 195 -15.65 -15.81 7.10
N GLN A 196 -14.82 -15.62 6.08
CA GLN A 196 -13.49 -15.02 6.17
C GLN A 196 -13.61 -13.49 6.15
N PHE A 197 -14.12 -12.92 7.23
CA PHE A 197 -14.48 -11.50 7.29
C PHE A 197 -13.29 -10.54 7.23
N ALA A 198 -12.13 -10.92 7.77
CA ALA A 198 -10.93 -10.09 7.77
C ALA A 198 -10.35 -9.98 6.35
N GLU A 199 -10.26 -11.10 5.65
CA GLU A 199 -9.79 -11.18 4.27
C GLU A 199 -10.78 -10.51 3.31
N ALA A 200 -12.10 -10.69 3.55
CA ALA A 200 -13.12 -9.96 2.81
C ALA A 200 -12.98 -8.44 2.99
N ALA A 201 -12.80 -7.97 4.24
CA ALA A 201 -12.55 -6.56 4.54
C ALA A 201 -11.30 -6.04 3.83
N SER A 202 -10.22 -6.83 3.78
CA SER A 202 -9.00 -6.47 3.05
C SER A 202 -9.27 -6.25 1.55
N LYS A 203 -10.01 -7.16 0.89
CA LYS A 203 -10.36 -7.01 -0.53
C LYS A 203 -11.26 -5.82 -0.81
N TYR A 204 -12.27 -5.58 0.04
CA TYR A 204 -13.09 -4.38 -0.08
C TYR A 204 -12.30 -3.09 0.17
N GLY A 205 -11.41 -3.09 1.18
CA GLY A 205 -10.53 -1.96 1.49
C GLY A 205 -9.63 -1.60 0.31
N GLN A 206 -9.05 -2.59 -0.37
CA GLN A 206 -8.25 -2.36 -1.58
C GLN A 206 -9.07 -1.71 -2.71
N ALA A 207 -10.30 -2.19 -2.93
CA ALA A 207 -11.20 -1.59 -3.93
C ALA A 207 -11.62 -0.15 -3.55
N LEU A 208 -11.82 0.11 -2.25
CA LEU A 208 -12.13 1.45 -1.75
C LEU A 208 -10.96 2.41 -1.95
N GLN A 209 -9.72 1.97 -1.73
CA GLN A 209 -8.54 2.78 -2.01
C GLN A 209 -8.46 3.19 -3.49
N PHE A 210 -8.79 2.28 -4.41
CA PHE A 210 -8.85 2.63 -5.83
C PHE A 210 -9.90 3.69 -6.12
N PHE A 211 -11.07 3.64 -5.49
CA PHE A 211 -12.06 4.71 -5.61
C PHE A 211 -11.55 6.03 -5.04
N GLU A 212 -10.89 6.02 -3.88
CA GLU A 212 -10.34 7.24 -3.27
C GLU A 212 -9.28 7.89 -4.17
N ASP A 213 -8.37 7.10 -4.73
CA ASP A 213 -7.34 7.57 -5.66
C ASP A 213 -7.94 8.19 -6.94
N LEU A 214 -9.02 7.60 -7.47
CA LEU A 214 -9.73 8.11 -8.64
C LEU A 214 -10.49 9.39 -8.29
N MET A 215 -11.20 9.42 -7.15
CA MET A 215 -11.99 10.56 -6.70
C MET A 215 -11.13 11.77 -6.33
N LEU A 216 -9.87 11.59 -5.93
CA LEU A 216 -8.94 12.69 -5.63
C LEU A 216 -8.61 13.55 -6.86
N LYS A 217 -8.79 13.00 -8.07
CA LYS A 217 -8.59 13.72 -9.34
C LYS A 217 -9.80 14.55 -9.75
N GLU A 218 -10.96 14.23 -9.17
CA GLU A 218 -12.22 14.89 -9.48
C GLU A 218 -12.52 16.00 -8.47
N LYS A 219 -13.28 17.01 -8.92
CA LYS A 219 -13.74 18.05 -8.01
C LYS A 219 -14.81 17.48 -7.08
N PRO A 220 -14.71 17.70 -5.76
CA PRO A 220 -15.75 17.26 -4.83
C PRO A 220 -17.13 17.76 -5.26
N ASN A 221 -18.11 16.85 -5.28
CA ASN A 221 -19.50 17.07 -5.67
C ASN A 221 -19.78 17.39 -7.15
N ASP A 222 -18.79 17.29 -8.04
CA ASP A 222 -19.04 17.30 -9.49
C ASP A 222 -19.71 15.98 -9.95
N ASP A 223 -20.24 15.95 -11.16
CA ASP A 223 -21.00 14.81 -11.68
C ASP A 223 -20.16 13.52 -11.71
N ASP A 224 -18.91 13.60 -12.18
CA ASP A 224 -17.99 12.46 -12.21
C ASP A 224 -17.62 11.96 -10.80
N TRP A 225 -17.46 12.88 -9.84
CA TRP A 225 -17.21 12.53 -8.44
C TRP A 225 -18.42 11.80 -7.82
N ARG A 226 -19.63 12.28 -8.10
CA ARG A 226 -20.88 11.67 -7.61
C ARG A 226 -21.12 10.29 -8.19
N GLU A 227 -20.76 10.09 -9.46
CA GLU A 227 -20.85 8.79 -10.12
C GLU A 227 -19.88 7.79 -9.47
N LEU A 228 -18.62 8.18 -9.24
CA LEU A 228 -17.65 7.36 -8.51
C LEU A 228 -18.11 7.05 -7.08
N ASP A 229 -18.63 8.04 -6.35
CA ASP A 229 -19.16 7.83 -5.01
C ASP A 229 -20.36 6.86 -5.00
N THR A 230 -21.24 6.97 -6.00
CA THR A 230 -22.37 6.04 -6.18
C THR A 230 -21.89 4.59 -6.36
N GLN A 231 -20.86 4.38 -7.17
CA GLN A 231 -20.25 3.07 -7.39
C GLN A 231 -19.46 2.55 -6.17
N ARG A 232 -18.87 3.45 -5.38
CA ARG A 232 -18.11 3.15 -4.16
C ARG A 232 -19.01 2.66 -3.02
N ARG A 233 -20.22 3.21 -2.86
CA ARG A 233 -21.12 2.94 -1.72
C ARG A 233 -21.43 1.45 -1.48
N PRO A 234 -21.74 0.60 -2.47
CA PRO A 234 -22.00 -0.82 -2.23
C PRO A 234 -20.80 -1.55 -1.62
N LEU A 235 -19.58 -1.19 -2.01
CA LEU A 235 -18.34 -1.74 -1.44
C LEU A 235 -18.15 -1.26 0.00
N LEU A 236 -18.36 0.03 0.25
CA LEU A 236 -18.24 0.59 1.59
C LEU A 236 -19.27 -0.01 2.55
N LEU A 237 -20.49 -0.24 2.08
CA LEU A 237 -21.52 -0.99 2.80
C LEU A 237 -21.02 -2.39 3.18
N ASN A 238 -20.46 -3.14 2.23
CA ASN A 238 -19.95 -4.49 2.51
C ASN A 238 -18.76 -4.45 3.48
N PHE A 239 -17.88 -3.46 3.36
CA PHE A 239 -16.78 -3.24 4.30
C PHE A 239 -17.30 -2.99 5.73
N VAL A 240 -18.26 -2.06 5.91
CA VAL A 240 -18.93 -1.81 7.21
C VAL A 240 -19.50 -3.11 7.77
N GLN A 241 -20.10 -3.95 6.93
CA GLN A 241 -20.65 -5.23 7.37
C GLN A 241 -19.56 -6.19 7.87
N CYS A 242 -18.39 -6.23 7.23
CA CYS A 242 -17.25 -6.99 7.75
C CYS A 242 -16.76 -6.43 9.09
N GLN A 243 -16.65 -5.11 9.23
CA GLN A 243 -16.22 -4.48 10.47
C GLN A 243 -17.15 -4.81 11.65
N LEU A 244 -18.47 -4.83 11.41
CA LEU A 244 -19.45 -5.31 12.39
C LEU A 244 -19.20 -6.76 12.80
N LYS A 245 -18.90 -7.65 11.85
CA LYS A 245 -18.61 -9.07 12.13
C LYS A 245 -17.31 -9.29 12.89
N LEU A 246 -16.35 -8.37 12.73
CA LEU A 246 -15.06 -8.39 13.41
C LEU A 246 -15.09 -7.69 14.78
N GLY A 247 -16.20 -7.03 15.15
CA GLY A 247 -16.29 -6.25 16.38
C GLY A 247 -15.62 -4.87 16.32
N ASN A 248 -15.20 -4.44 15.13
CA ASN A 248 -14.55 -3.14 14.90
C ASN A 248 -15.60 -2.02 14.77
N PHE A 249 -16.35 -1.80 15.85
CA PHE A 249 -17.54 -0.95 15.83
C PHE A 249 -17.26 0.52 15.51
N TYR A 250 -16.13 1.09 15.98
CA TYR A 250 -15.78 2.48 15.68
C TYR A 250 -15.57 2.72 14.17
N SER A 251 -14.82 1.83 13.52
CA SER A 251 -14.63 1.88 12.05
C SER A 251 -15.97 1.70 11.32
N ALA A 252 -16.84 0.80 11.80
CA ALA A 252 -18.17 0.63 11.22
C ALA A 252 -19.03 1.91 11.32
N ILE A 253 -18.97 2.63 12.45
CA ILE A 253 -19.68 3.90 12.66
C ILE A 253 -19.18 4.98 11.71
N GLU A 254 -17.86 5.13 11.61
CA GLU A 254 -17.21 6.13 10.76
C GLU A 254 -17.65 5.97 9.30
N HIS A 255 -17.41 4.79 8.72
CA HIS A 255 -17.73 4.54 7.32
C HIS A 255 -19.23 4.55 7.02
N ALA A 256 -20.08 4.08 7.95
CA ALA A 256 -21.53 4.19 7.78
C ALA A 256 -22.00 5.65 7.82
N THR A 257 -21.37 6.49 8.63
CA THR A 257 -21.65 7.93 8.67
C THR A 257 -21.27 8.60 7.36
N THR A 258 -20.10 8.28 6.79
CA THR A 258 -19.71 8.80 5.46
C THR A 258 -20.74 8.48 4.38
N ILE A 259 -21.37 7.29 4.42
CA ILE A 259 -22.44 6.95 3.47
C ILE A 259 -23.68 7.81 3.73
N LEU A 260 -24.04 8.06 4.99
CA LEU A 260 -25.24 8.81 5.38
C LEU A 260 -25.09 10.31 5.21
N ASP A 261 -23.87 10.85 5.26
CA ASP A 261 -23.61 12.26 4.97
C ASP A 261 -23.92 12.58 3.50
N SER A 262 -23.73 11.60 2.60
CA SER A 262 -23.94 11.76 1.17
C SER A 262 -25.22 11.09 0.65
N ASP A 263 -25.79 10.11 1.35
CA ASP A 263 -27.12 9.52 1.12
C ASP A 263 -27.82 9.29 2.47
N PRO A 264 -28.49 10.32 3.03
CA PRO A 264 -29.18 10.20 4.30
C PRO A 264 -30.32 9.17 4.31
N SER A 265 -30.80 8.78 3.12
CA SER A 265 -31.89 7.82 2.95
C SER A 265 -31.41 6.36 2.97
N ASN A 266 -30.09 6.12 3.05
CA ASN A 266 -29.53 4.78 2.96
C ASN A 266 -29.91 3.90 4.17
N VAL A 267 -30.92 3.07 3.98
CA VAL A 267 -31.47 2.17 5.01
C VAL A 267 -30.40 1.22 5.56
N LYS A 268 -29.58 0.62 4.69
CA LYS A 268 -28.55 -0.36 5.08
C LYS A 268 -27.45 0.27 5.92
N ALA A 269 -26.95 1.44 5.52
CA ALA A 269 -25.93 2.16 6.27
C ALA A 269 -26.46 2.55 7.66
N ARG A 270 -27.69 3.08 7.73
CA ARG A 270 -28.31 3.50 8.99
C ARG A 270 -28.53 2.33 9.95
N TYR A 271 -29.05 1.21 9.46
CA TYR A 271 -29.22 0.01 10.28
C TYR A 271 -27.87 -0.49 10.83
N ARG A 272 -26.84 -0.54 9.98
CA ARG A 272 -25.49 -0.98 10.36
C ARG A 272 -24.83 -0.04 11.36
N ARG A 273 -25.01 1.28 11.20
CA ARG A 273 -24.52 2.29 12.16
C ARG A 273 -25.20 2.15 13.52
N ALA A 274 -26.52 1.95 13.55
CA ALA A 274 -27.25 1.68 14.78
C ALA A 274 -26.72 0.43 15.49
N THR A 275 -26.50 -0.66 14.75
CA THR A 275 -25.91 -1.90 15.27
C THR A 275 -24.52 -1.66 15.88
N ALA A 276 -23.69 -0.86 15.21
CA ALA A 276 -22.36 -0.51 15.73
C ALA A 276 -22.44 0.37 17.00
N HIS A 277 -23.36 1.33 17.04
CA HIS A 277 -23.61 2.14 18.23
C HIS A 277 -24.06 1.29 19.44
N VAL A 278 -24.89 0.27 19.23
CA VAL A 278 -25.22 -0.72 20.26
C VAL A 278 -23.94 -1.42 20.75
N GLY A 279 -23.07 -1.85 19.83
CA GLY A 279 -21.80 -2.52 20.16
C GLY A 279 -20.84 -1.70 21.04
N VAL A 280 -20.89 -0.36 20.98
CA VAL A 280 -20.08 0.55 21.82
C VAL A 280 -20.85 1.24 22.94
N TRP A 281 -22.09 0.81 23.21
CA TRP A 281 -22.97 1.39 24.23
C TRP A 281 -23.36 2.88 24.00
N ASN A 282 -23.41 3.33 22.75
CA ASN A 282 -23.93 4.65 22.39
C ASN A 282 -25.47 4.59 22.23
N VAL A 283 -26.16 4.34 23.34
CA VAL A 283 -27.60 4.01 23.38
C VAL A 283 -28.47 5.07 22.69
N GLU A 284 -28.22 6.35 22.95
CA GLU A 284 -29.02 7.44 22.39
C GLU A 284 -28.88 7.55 20.86
N GLU A 285 -27.65 7.39 20.34
CA GLU A 285 -27.42 7.42 18.89
C GLU A 285 -28.01 6.18 18.19
N ALA A 286 -27.92 5.00 18.80
CA ALA A 286 -28.58 3.80 18.29
C ALA A 286 -30.11 3.98 18.22
N LYS A 287 -30.72 4.52 19.28
CA LYS A 287 -32.16 4.83 19.32
C LYS A 287 -32.55 5.83 18.23
N LYS A 288 -31.77 6.89 18.00
CA LYS A 288 -32.03 7.86 16.91
C LYS A 288 -32.09 7.20 15.55
N ASP A 289 -31.11 6.35 15.23
CA ASP A 289 -31.07 5.67 13.93
C ASP A 289 -32.21 4.66 13.75
N TYR A 290 -32.51 3.85 14.78
CA TYR A 290 -33.64 2.90 14.73
C TYR A 290 -35.00 3.60 14.64
N ASN A 291 -35.22 4.67 15.40
CA ASN A 291 -36.46 5.45 15.32
C ASN A 291 -36.63 6.11 13.96
N TYR A 292 -35.53 6.61 13.36
CA TYR A 292 -35.57 7.12 12.00
C TYR A 292 -36.02 6.02 11.01
N LEU A 293 -35.49 4.80 11.13
CA LEU A 293 -35.90 3.68 10.27
C LEU A 293 -37.38 3.34 10.43
N LEU A 294 -37.90 3.29 11.66
CA LEU A 294 -39.31 3.02 11.92
C LEU A 294 -40.26 4.14 11.44
N ALA A 295 -39.78 5.39 11.41
CA ALA A 295 -40.57 6.52 10.92
C ALA A 295 -40.64 6.57 9.38
N ASN A 296 -39.53 6.23 8.71
CA ASN A 296 -39.40 6.44 7.26
C ASN A 296 -39.60 5.18 6.41
N ILE A 297 -39.44 3.98 6.97
CA ILE A 297 -39.63 2.71 6.24
C ILE A 297 -40.95 2.07 6.66
N LYS A 298 -41.97 2.17 5.81
CA LYS A 298 -43.33 1.67 6.09
C LYS A 298 -43.63 0.31 5.44
N ASP A 299 -43.04 0.04 4.27
CA ASP A 299 -43.43 -1.11 3.44
C ASP A 299 -42.63 -2.39 3.74
N ASP A 300 -41.51 -2.29 4.47
CA ASP A 300 -40.70 -3.45 4.86
C ASP A 300 -41.04 -3.92 6.27
N ASN A 301 -42.06 -4.78 6.38
CA ASN A 301 -42.52 -5.33 7.66
C ASN A 301 -41.44 -6.16 8.38
N ASN A 302 -40.56 -6.84 7.63
CA ASN A 302 -39.51 -7.68 8.22
C ASN A 302 -38.44 -6.81 8.89
N LEU A 303 -37.97 -5.77 8.20
CA LEU A 303 -37.01 -4.83 8.76
C LEU A 303 -37.60 -4.10 9.96
N ARG A 304 -38.88 -3.68 9.90
CA ARG A 304 -39.55 -3.02 11.03
C ARG A 304 -39.60 -3.92 12.26
N ALA A 305 -40.00 -5.18 12.10
CA ALA A 305 -40.06 -6.15 13.20
C ALA A 305 -38.66 -6.40 13.80
N LEU A 306 -37.63 -6.49 12.95
CA LEU A 306 -36.25 -6.61 13.38
C LEU A 306 -35.81 -5.40 14.21
N VAL A 307 -36.00 -4.18 13.71
CA VAL A 307 -35.64 -2.93 14.41
C VAL A 307 -36.40 -2.78 15.73
N GLN A 308 -37.68 -3.16 15.77
CA GLN A 308 -38.46 -3.16 17.01
C GLN A 308 -37.89 -4.12 18.05
N ASN A 309 -37.48 -5.32 17.62
CA ASN A 309 -36.85 -6.29 18.50
C ASN A 309 -35.50 -5.78 19.04
N GLU A 310 -34.66 -5.21 18.18
CA GLU A 310 -33.37 -4.59 18.57
C GLU A 310 -33.56 -3.47 19.60
N LEU A 311 -34.56 -2.59 19.40
CA LEU A 311 -34.91 -1.54 20.37
C LEU A 311 -35.38 -2.11 21.71
N GLN A 312 -36.18 -3.18 21.69
CA GLN A 312 -36.63 -3.85 22.91
C GLN A 312 -35.47 -4.46 23.69
N GLN A 313 -34.55 -5.15 23.00
CA GLN A 313 -33.35 -5.70 23.61
C GLN A 313 -32.45 -4.60 24.20
N LEU A 314 -32.25 -3.50 23.47
CA LEU A 314 -31.47 -2.37 23.94
C LEU A 314 -32.09 -1.73 25.19
N HIS A 315 -33.41 -1.59 25.25
CA HIS A 315 -34.11 -1.07 26.42
C HIS A 315 -33.98 -1.99 27.64
N GLN A 316 -34.09 -3.30 27.43
CA GLN A 316 -33.87 -4.27 28.50
C GLN A 316 -32.45 -4.21 29.05
N ALA A 317 -31.44 -4.16 28.16
CA ALA A 317 -30.04 -4.03 28.55
C ALA A 317 -29.76 -2.73 29.33
N GLU A 318 -30.38 -1.63 28.93
CA GLU A 318 -30.30 -0.33 29.63
C GLU A 318 -30.88 -0.41 31.05
N GLN A 319 -32.05 -1.03 31.21
CA GLN A 319 -32.67 -1.22 32.53
C GLN A 319 -31.81 -2.11 33.45
N ASP A 320 -31.24 -3.18 32.90
CA ASP A 320 -30.44 -4.11 33.70
C ASP A 320 -29.13 -3.47 34.14
N LYS A 321 -28.46 -2.72 33.25
CA LYS A 321 -27.29 -1.90 33.63
C LYS A 321 -27.63 -0.89 34.73
N TYR A 322 -28.78 -0.21 34.64
CA TYR A 322 -29.23 0.73 35.68
C TYR A 322 -29.47 0.03 37.04
N LYS A 323 -30.09 -1.16 37.04
CA LYS A 323 -30.29 -1.96 38.27
C LYS A 323 -28.95 -2.38 38.87
N GLU A 324 -28.01 -2.84 38.06
CA GLU A 324 -26.67 -3.23 38.49
C GLU A 324 -25.90 -2.06 39.12
N GLU A 325 -25.91 -0.89 38.46
CA GLU A 325 -25.28 0.32 38.97
C GLU A 325 -25.91 0.77 40.30
N LYS A 326 -27.25 0.72 40.40
CA LYS A 326 -27.97 1.04 41.64
C LYS A 326 -27.62 0.08 42.77
N SER A 327 -27.58 -1.23 42.52
CA SER A 327 -27.15 -2.23 43.51
C SER A 327 -25.70 -2.02 43.96
N ARG A 328 -24.80 -1.71 43.03
CA ARG A 328 -23.39 -1.44 43.33
C ARG A 328 -23.20 -0.19 44.18
N LEU A 329 -23.97 0.87 43.92
CA LEU A 329 -23.95 2.10 44.72
C LEU A 329 -24.54 1.86 46.12
N SER A 330 -25.64 1.11 46.23
CA SER A 330 -26.22 0.75 47.51
C SER A 330 -25.26 -0.08 48.37
N GLY A 331 -24.51 -1.02 47.78
CA GLY A 331 -23.55 -1.85 48.53
C GLY A 331 -22.35 -1.08 49.10
N LYS A 332 -21.96 0.06 48.49
CA LYS A 332 -20.84 0.91 48.95
C LYS A 332 -21.23 1.94 50.01
N LEU A 333 -22.53 2.18 50.22
CA LEU A 333 -23.04 3.11 51.24
C LEU A 333 -23.22 2.46 52.61
N PHE A 334 -23.10 1.13 52.71
CA PHE A 334 -23.27 0.35 53.94
C PHE A 334 -21.99 -0.40 54.39
N THR A 335 -20.84 -0.01 53.85
CA THR A 335 -19.49 -0.40 54.30
C THR A 335 -18.69 0.85 54.55
#